data_AF-A0AA97B220-F1
#
_entry.id   AF-A0AA97B220-F1
#
_cell.length_a   1.000
_cell.length_b   1.000
_cell.length_c   1.000
_cell.angle_alpha   90.00
_cell.angle_beta   90.00
_cell.angle_gamma   90.00
#
_symmetry.space_group_name_H-M   'P 1'
#
loop_
_entity.id
_entity.type
_entity.pdbx_description
1 polymer ?
#
loop_
_entity_poly.entity_id
_entity_poly.type
_entity_poly.pdbx_seq_one_letter_code
_entity_poly.pdbx_strand_id
1 'polypeptide(L)'
;MNNRLGTIIVVALALLLSACRAGYKDISSEPEYSQYIGKQYKLISDMDYSGVNLSRGYSDEIHVYIISSRDPGWSGPEVVTRETLPTGSVVIISKVEECTNCLTFGAPLRRAQVEIKGVPSINLPIQLDFDQILSGKHLERVQ
;
A
#
# COMPACT_ATOMS: atom_id res chain seq x y z
N MET A 1 14.40 42.41 -17.60
CA MET A 1 14.19 41.41 -16.53
C MET A 1 13.85 40.09 -17.17
N ASN A 2 14.62 39.05 -16.84
CA ASN A 2 14.76 37.81 -17.62
C ASN A 2 13.48 36.96 -17.67
N ASN A 3 12.75 37.00 -18.79
CA ASN A 3 11.69 36.04 -19.11
C ASN A 3 12.15 34.58 -19.00
N ARG A 4 13.45 34.31 -19.21
CA ARG A 4 14.04 32.97 -19.08
C ARG A 4 13.98 32.41 -17.66
N LEU A 5 14.09 33.25 -16.63
CA LEU A 5 14.05 32.78 -15.23
C LEU A 5 12.63 32.35 -14.85
N GLY A 6 11.62 33.11 -15.29
CA GLY A 6 10.21 32.76 -15.10
C GLY A 6 9.84 31.45 -15.82
N THR A 7 10.30 31.26 -17.05
CA THR A 7 10.05 30.01 -17.80
C THR A 7 10.67 28.80 -17.11
N ILE A 8 11.90 28.91 -16.57
CA ILE A 8 12.55 27.82 -15.84
C ILE A 8 11.75 27.44 -14.58
N ILE A 9 11.27 28.42 -13.82
CA ILE A 9 10.46 28.18 -12.61
C ILE A 9 9.14 27.50 -12.97
N VAL A 10 8.45 27.95 -14.02
CA VAL A 10 7.18 27.35 -14.46
C VAL A 10 7.38 25.92 -14.96
N VAL A 11 8.45 25.65 -15.71
CA VAL A 11 8.78 24.28 -16.19
C VAL A 11 9.16 23.37 -15.02
N ALA A 12 9.96 23.86 -14.06
CA ALA A 12 10.30 23.10 -12.86
C ALA A 12 9.05 22.78 -12.02
N LEU A 13 8.14 23.75 -11.83
CA LEU A 13 6.89 23.54 -11.11
C LEU A 13 5.94 22.59 -11.84
N ALA A 14 5.85 22.66 -13.17
CA ALA A 14 5.04 21.76 -13.98
C ALA A 14 5.57 20.31 -13.95
N LEU A 15 6.90 20.12 -13.96
CA LEU A 15 7.51 18.81 -13.82
C LEU A 15 7.24 18.20 -12.44
N LEU A 16 7.30 19.01 -11.37
CA LEU A 16 6.94 18.57 -10.01
C LEU A 16 5.47 18.15 -9.90
N LEU A 17 4.57 18.79 -10.63
CA LEU A 17 3.12 18.49 -10.62
C LEU A 17 2.74 17.25 -11.46
N SER A 18 3.61 16.78 -12.36
CA SER A 18 3.33 15.58 -13.18
C SER A 18 3.48 14.24 -12.45
N ALA A 19 3.96 14.24 -11.20
CA ALA A 19 4.14 13.03 -10.39
C ALA A 19 2.83 12.44 -9.79
N CYS A 20 1.66 12.95 -10.17
CA CYS A 20 0.38 12.69 -9.48
C CYS A 20 -0.25 11.29 -9.64
N ARG A 21 0.47 10.26 -10.13
CA ARG A 21 -0.05 8.88 -10.14
C ARG A 21 1.05 7.88 -9.84
N ALA A 22 0.97 7.20 -8.70
CA ALA A 22 1.93 6.18 -8.29
C ALA A 22 1.89 4.97 -9.25
N GLY A 23 3.03 4.67 -9.86
CA GLY A 23 3.30 3.47 -10.63
C GLY A 23 4.03 2.46 -9.75
N TYR A 24 3.71 1.18 -9.90
CA TYR A 24 4.27 0.10 -9.10
C TYR A 24 4.86 -0.96 -10.00
N LYS A 25 6.05 -1.44 -9.65
CA LYS A 25 6.73 -2.57 -10.31
C LYS A 25 6.73 -3.77 -9.38
N ASP A 26 6.47 -4.94 -9.95
CA ASP A 26 6.63 -6.22 -9.24
C ASP A 26 8.11 -6.51 -8.98
N ILE A 27 8.46 -6.72 -7.71
CA ILE A 27 9.81 -7.05 -7.23
C ILE A 27 9.82 -8.41 -6.50
N SER A 28 8.75 -9.19 -6.62
CA SER A 28 8.57 -10.47 -5.90
C SER A 28 9.66 -11.51 -6.19
N SER A 29 10.30 -11.45 -7.37
CA SER A 29 11.36 -12.38 -7.78
C SER A 29 12.74 -11.97 -7.29
N GLU A 30 12.92 -10.78 -6.73
CA GLU A 30 14.22 -10.33 -6.27
C GLU A 30 14.64 -11.11 -5.01
N PRO A 31 15.93 -11.46 -4.83
CA PRO A 31 16.37 -12.33 -3.73
C PRO A 31 15.96 -11.83 -2.34
N GLU A 32 15.93 -10.50 -2.15
CA GLU A 32 15.53 -9.87 -0.89
C GLU A 32 14.05 -10.15 -0.54
N TYR A 33 13.15 -10.15 -1.53
CA TYR A 33 11.69 -10.23 -1.32
C TYR A 33 11.10 -11.62 -1.60
N SER A 34 11.76 -12.44 -2.42
CA SER A 34 11.29 -13.78 -2.79
C SER A 34 11.03 -14.69 -1.58
N GLN A 35 11.78 -14.51 -0.49
CA GLN A 35 11.60 -15.26 0.76
C GLN A 35 10.27 -15.01 1.47
N TYR A 36 9.57 -13.91 1.14
CA TYR A 36 8.29 -13.52 1.74
C TYR A 36 7.10 -14.10 0.97
N ILE A 37 7.27 -14.42 -0.32
CA ILE A 37 6.19 -14.91 -1.19
C ILE A 37 5.70 -16.28 -0.71
N GLY A 38 4.38 -16.43 -0.62
CA GLY A 38 3.68 -17.61 -0.11
C GLY A 38 3.81 -17.82 1.40
N LYS A 39 4.48 -16.91 2.13
CA LYS A 39 4.61 -17.01 3.59
C LYS A 39 3.35 -16.47 4.27
N GLN A 40 3.03 -17.13 5.38
CA GLN A 40 1.89 -16.81 6.22
C GLN A 40 2.34 -15.92 7.36
N TYR A 41 1.59 -14.87 7.61
CA TYR A 41 1.80 -13.94 8.72
C TYR A 41 0.52 -13.85 9.53
N LYS A 42 0.62 -14.02 10.84
CA LYS A 42 -0.48 -13.91 11.77
C LYS A 42 -0.48 -12.51 12.37
N LEU A 43 -1.65 -11.89 12.44
CA LEU A 43 -1.82 -10.63 13.14
C LEU A 43 -1.70 -10.86 14.64
N ILE A 44 -0.84 -10.08 15.31
CA ILE A 44 -0.66 -10.10 16.78
C ILE A 44 -1.38 -8.94 17.48
N SER A 45 -2.04 -8.10 16.70
CA SER A 45 -2.92 -7.03 17.14
C SER A 45 -3.98 -6.78 16.07
N ASP A 46 -5.11 -6.20 16.45
CA ASP A 46 -6.13 -5.79 15.50
C ASP A 46 -5.59 -4.75 14.51
N MET A 47 -5.98 -4.89 13.24
CA MET A 47 -5.67 -3.94 12.18
C MET A 47 -6.95 -3.51 11.48
N ASP A 48 -6.91 -2.35 10.83
CA ASP A 48 -8.04 -1.91 10.01
C ASP A 48 -7.98 -2.62 8.65
N TYR A 49 -9.12 -3.10 8.18
CA TYR A 49 -9.35 -3.61 6.84
C TYR A 49 -10.32 -2.67 6.13
N SER A 50 -9.76 -1.77 5.31
CA SER A 50 -10.51 -0.65 4.74
C SER A 50 -10.74 -0.83 3.24
N GLY A 51 -11.99 -0.71 2.78
CA GLY A 51 -12.33 -0.64 1.37
C GLY A 51 -12.16 0.77 0.83
N VAL A 52 -11.48 0.91 -0.31
CA VAL A 52 -11.00 2.20 -0.82
C VAL A 52 -11.50 2.49 -2.22
N ASN A 53 -11.96 3.71 -2.43
CA ASN A 53 -12.23 4.28 -3.73
C ASN A 53 -10.99 5.00 -4.28
N LEU A 54 -10.49 4.59 -5.45
CA LEU A 54 -9.35 5.25 -6.11
C LEU A 54 -9.78 6.23 -7.20
N SER A 55 -11.09 6.34 -7.46
CA SER A 55 -11.64 7.15 -8.53
C SER A 55 -11.77 8.61 -8.11
N ARG A 56 -11.66 9.53 -9.08
CA ARG A 56 -11.90 10.95 -8.81
C ARG A 56 -13.39 11.17 -8.59
N GLY A 57 -13.74 11.85 -7.49
CA GLY A 57 -15.13 12.27 -7.23
C GLY A 57 -15.88 11.49 -6.15
N TYR A 58 -15.19 10.66 -5.35
CA TYR A 58 -15.73 9.98 -4.17
C TYR A 58 -17.03 9.20 -4.45
N SER A 59 -16.89 7.97 -4.97
CA SER A 59 -18.02 7.04 -5.10
C SER A 59 -17.94 5.90 -4.09
N ASP A 60 -19.04 5.18 -3.90
CA ASP A 60 -19.13 4.00 -3.03
C ASP A 60 -18.46 2.74 -3.62
N GLU A 61 -17.82 2.85 -4.78
CA GLU A 61 -17.16 1.73 -5.45
C GLU A 61 -15.81 1.41 -4.80
N ILE A 62 -15.65 0.18 -4.31
CA ILE A 62 -14.38 -0.30 -3.74
C ILE A 62 -13.49 -0.83 -4.86
N HIS A 63 -12.29 -0.26 -4.97
CA HIS A 63 -11.28 -0.64 -5.96
C HIS A 63 -10.16 -1.50 -5.37
N VAL A 64 -9.90 -1.34 -4.07
CA VAL A 64 -8.84 -2.03 -3.34
C VAL A 64 -9.21 -2.10 -1.87
N TYR A 65 -8.77 -3.16 -1.18
CA TYR A 65 -8.77 -3.21 0.27
C TYR A 65 -7.38 -2.95 0.81
N ILE A 66 -7.28 -2.20 1.90
CA ILE A 66 -6.01 -1.87 2.56
C ILE A 66 -6.07 -2.36 4.00
N ILE A 67 -5.08 -3.18 4.38
CA ILE A 67 -4.79 -3.54 5.76
C ILE A 67 -3.81 -2.51 6.32
N SER A 68 -4.16 -1.84 7.41
CA SER A 68 -3.31 -0.80 8.02
C SER A 68 -3.35 -0.87 9.54
N SER A 69 -2.26 -0.42 10.19
CA SER A 69 -2.23 -0.25 11.64
C SER A 69 -3.29 0.75 12.06
N ARG A 70 -3.97 0.51 13.18
CA ARG A 70 -4.97 1.45 13.73
C ARG A 70 -4.39 2.77 14.22
N ASP A 71 -3.09 2.82 14.54
CA ASP A 71 -2.43 4.01 15.09
C ASP A 71 -0.99 4.20 14.54
N PRO A 72 -0.72 5.28 13.78
CA PRO A 72 -1.71 6.18 13.18
C PRO A 72 -2.51 5.43 12.10
N GLY A 73 -3.84 5.40 12.27
CA GLY A 73 -4.76 4.81 11.31
C GLY A 73 -4.76 5.55 9.98
N TRP A 74 -4.98 4.82 8.89
CA TRP A 74 -5.12 5.44 7.57
C TRP A 74 -6.55 6.00 7.40
N SER A 75 -6.71 7.31 7.20
CA SER A 75 -8.00 8.00 7.08
C SER A 75 -8.03 8.92 5.86
N GLY A 76 -9.21 9.10 5.27
CA GLY A 76 -9.42 9.96 4.10
C GLY A 76 -10.84 9.81 3.53
N PRO A 77 -11.32 10.77 2.73
CA PRO A 77 -12.60 10.69 2.04
C PRO A 77 -12.68 9.53 1.02
N GLU A 78 -11.54 8.92 0.70
CA GLU A 78 -11.44 7.73 -0.17
C GLU A 78 -11.84 6.42 0.55
N VAL A 79 -11.96 6.42 1.88
CA VAL A 79 -12.33 5.24 2.67
C VAL A 79 -13.84 5.04 2.64
N VAL A 80 -14.30 4.00 1.94
CA VAL A 80 -15.72 3.65 1.79
C VAL A 80 -16.19 2.79 2.96
N THR A 81 -15.40 1.78 3.32
CA THR A 81 -15.67 0.90 4.45
C THR A 81 -14.44 0.80 5.35
N ARG A 82 -14.68 0.58 6.64
CA ARG A 82 -13.62 0.24 7.59
C ARG A 82 -14.11 -0.86 8.50
N GLU A 83 -13.51 -2.02 8.35
CA GLU A 83 -13.74 -3.18 9.19
C GLU A 83 -12.51 -3.46 10.04
N THR A 84 -12.68 -4.34 11.02
CA THR A 84 -11.58 -4.82 11.85
C THR A 84 -11.11 -6.16 11.33
N LEU A 85 -9.82 -6.26 11.01
CA LEU A 85 -9.16 -7.55 10.88
C LEU A 85 -8.64 -7.95 12.27
N PRO A 86 -9.27 -8.93 12.93
CA PRO A 86 -8.98 -9.22 14.32
C PRO A 86 -7.60 -9.85 14.49
N THR A 87 -7.05 -9.67 15.68
CA THR A 87 -5.88 -10.42 16.16
C THR A 87 -6.08 -11.93 15.92
N GLY A 88 -5.07 -12.58 15.37
CA GLY A 88 -5.09 -14.00 15.01
C GLY A 88 -5.46 -14.29 13.56
N SER A 89 -5.97 -13.32 12.79
CA SER A 89 -6.11 -13.44 11.35
C SER A 89 -4.78 -13.75 10.67
N VAL A 90 -4.81 -14.57 9.62
CA VAL A 90 -3.60 -14.98 8.88
C VAL A 90 -3.66 -14.41 7.47
N VAL A 91 -2.62 -13.69 7.08
CA VAL A 91 -2.43 -13.18 5.72
C VAL A 91 -1.32 -13.94 5.01
N ILE A 92 -1.45 -14.11 3.71
CA ILE A 92 -0.49 -14.82 2.85
C ILE A 92 0.02 -13.83 1.82
N ILE A 93 1.32 -13.60 1.75
CA ILE A 93 1.90 -12.66 0.78
C ILE A 93 1.91 -13.31 -0.60
N SER A 94 1.19 -12.73 -1.55
CA SER A 94 1.15 -13.21 -2.94
C SER A 94 2.11 -12.43 -3.85
N LYS A 95 2.35 -11.16 -3.55
CA LYS A 95 3.17 -10.27 -4.37
C LYS A 95 3.82 -9.16 -3.52
N VAL A 96 5.00 -8.68 -3.92
CA VAL A 96 5.62 -7.46 -3.40
C VAL A 96 5.84 -6.48 -4.55
N GLU A 97 5.42 -5.24 -4.35
CA GLU A 97 5.51 -4.19 -5.35
C GLU A 97 6.23 -2.96 -4.79
N GLU A 98 7.09 -2.35 -5.60
CA GLU A 98 7.82 -1.13 -5.27
C GLU A 98 7.32 0.03 -6.13
N CYS A 99 7.11 1.20 -5.52
CA CYS A 99 6.71 2.39 -6.24
C CYS A 99 7.87 2.94 -7.08
N THR A 100 7.65 3.16 -8.37
CA THR A 100 8.69 3.57 -9.32
C THR A 100 8.80 5.08 -9.50
N ASN A 101 7.79 5.84 -9.07
CA ASN A 101 7.72 7.29 -9.26
C ASN A 101 7.21 8.04 -8.02
N CYS A 102 7.28 7.41 -6.84
CA CYS A 102 7.01 8.06 -5.57
C CYS A 102 8.26 8.83 -5.13
N LEU A 103 8.10 10.13 -4.86
CA LEU A 103 9.16 10.93 -4.23
C LEU A 103 9.11 10.70 -2.71
N THR A 104 9.88 9.73 -2.21
CA THR A 104 10.04 9.49 -0.77
C THR A 104 11.39 10.00 -0.28
N PHE A 105 11.43 10.63 0.89
CA PHE A 105 12.67 10.96 1.58
C PHE A 105 13.15 9.71 2.35
N GLY A 106 13.70 8.73 1.64
CA GLY A 106 14.16 7.47 2.27
C GLY A 106 14.09 6.27 1.34
N ALA A 107 13.75 5.10 1.89
CA ALA A 107 13.50 3.91 1.11
C ALA A 107 12.29 4.11 0.17
N PRO A 108 12.27 3.45 -0.99
CA PRO A 108 11.11 3.48 -1.86
C PRO A 108 9.90 2.83 -1.17
N LEU A 109 8.72 3.39 -1.40
CA LEU A 109 7.48 2.85 -0.84
C LEU A 109 7.18 1.48 -1.43
N ARG A 110 6.94 0.48 -0.56
CA ARG A 110 6.65 -0.90 -0.95
C ARG A 110 5.35 -1.37 -0.36
N ARG A 111 4.64 -2.21 -1.09
CA ARG A 111 3.40 -2.84 -0.64
C ARG A 111 3.41 -4.33 -0.96
N ALA A 112 2.86 -5.13 -0.05
CA ALA A 112 2.48 -6.49 -0.32
C ALA A 112 1.04 -6.55 -0.83
N GLN A 113 0.80 -7.39 -1.83
CA GLN A 113 -0.53 -7.93 -2.05
C GLN A 113 -0.67 -9.20 -1.23
N VAL A 114 -1.81 -9.35 -0.56
CA VAL A 114 -2.04 -10.46 0.36
C VAL A 114 -3.38 -11.13 0.13
N GLU A 115 -3.48 -12.38 0.57
CA GLU A 115 -4.73 -13.10 0.71
C GLU A 115 -5.01 -13.33 2.20
N ILE A 116 -6.28 -13.27 2.63
CA ILE A 116 -6.66 -13.55 4.01
C ILE A 116 -7.14 -15.00 4.10
N LYS A 117 -6.47 -15.82 4.91
CA LYS A 117 -6.79 -17.24 5.05
C LYS A 117 -8.21 -17.42 5.58
N GLY A 118 -9.01 -18.23 4.87
CA GLY A 118 -10.41 -18.52 5.23
C GLY A 118 -11.41 -17.46 4.77
N VAL A 119 -10.95 -16.36 4.18
CA VAL A 119 -11.79 -15.40 3.46
C VAL A 119 -11.71 -15.75 1.97
N PRO A 120 -12.85 -15.96 1.26
CA PRO A 120 -12.83 -16.21 -0.16
C PRO A 120 -12.10 -15.08 -0.90
N SER A 121 -11.32 -15.42 -1.92
CA SER A 121 -10.65 -14.43 -2.77
C SER A 121 -11.69 -13.47 -3.33
N ILE A 122 -11.67 -12.23 -2.84
CA ILE A 122 -12.45 -11.15 -3.41
C ILE A 122 -11.77 -10.80 -4.74
N ASN A 123 -12.53 -10.50 -5.79
CA ASN A 123 -11.99 -10.08 -7.10
C ASN A 123 -11.31 -8.69 -7.05
N LEU A 124 -10.87 -8.24 -5.88
CA LEU A 124 -10.23 -6.96 -5.62
C LEU A 124 -8.93 -7.21 -4.85
N PRO A 125 -7.85 -6.49 -5.16
CA PRO A 125 -6.59 -6.65 -4.45
C PRO A 125 -6.72 -6.24 -2.98
N ILE A 126 -6.04 -6.98 -2.11
CA ILE A 126 -5.83 -6.61 -0.70
C ILE A 126 -4.37 -6.22 -0.54
N GLN A 127 -4.13 -5.00 -0.05
CA GLN A 127 -2.81 -4.41 0.08
C GLN A 127 -2.43 -4.24 1.55
N LEU A 128 -1.16 -4.44 1.85
CA LEU A 128 -0.55 -4.20 3.15
C LEU A 128 0.76 -3.45 2.90
N ASP A 129 1.03 -2.40 3.67
CA ASP A 129 2.35 -1.75 3.65
C ASP A 129 3.43 -2.76 4.03
N PHE A 130 4.44 -2.93 3.18
CA PHE A 130 5.46 -3.95 3.39
C PHE A 130 6.27 -3.69 4.66
N ASP A 131 6.39 -2.42 5.09
CA ASP A 131 7.10 -2.07 6.32
C ASP A 131 6.38 -2.59 7.57
N GLN A 132 5.07 -2.83 7.52
CA GLN A 132 4.32 -3.47 8.61
C GLN A 132 4.77 -4.92 8.82
N ILE A 133 5.16 -5.61 7.73
CA ILE A 133 5.69 -6.97 7.76
C ILE A 133 7.12 -6.96 8.30
N LEU A 134 7.95 -6.01 7.83
CA LEU A 134 9.34 -5.88 8.25
C LEU A 134 9.49 -5.46 9.72
N SER A 135 8.61 -4.58 10.20
CA SER A 135 8.66 -4.08 11.58
C SER A 135 8.33 -5.16 12.62
N GLY A 136 7.56 -6.19 12.24
CA GLY A 136 7.07 -7.22 13.16
C GLY A 136 6.16 -6.70 14.28
N LYS A 137 5.72 -5.43 14.23
CA LYS A 137 4.95 -4.80 15.30
C LYS A 137 3.52 -5.33 15.39
N HIS A 138 2.91 -5.62 14.23
CA HIS A 138 1.51 -6.02 14.11
C HIS A 138 1.33 -7.39 13.47
N LEU A 139 2.39 -7.95 12.86
CA LEU A 139 2.39 -9.24 12.19
C LEU A 139 3.59 -10.08 12.62
N GLU A 140 3.35 -11.37 12.86
CA GLU A 140 4.39 -12.37 13.11
C GLU A 140 4.37 -13.45 12.03
N ARG A 141 5.54 -13.94 11.61
CA ARG A 141 5.61 -15.03 10.63
C ARG A 141 5.17 -16.34 11.28
N VAL A 142 4.24 -17.04 10.64
CA VAL A 142 3.86 -18.40 11.03
C VAL A 142 4.97 -19.34 10.58
N GLN A 143 5.51 -20.12 11.52
CA GLN A 143 6.58 -21.10 11.28
C GLN A 143 6.10 -22.23 10.36
#